data_AF-A0A949ENX5-F1
#
_entry.id   AF-A0A949ENX5-F1
#
_cell.length_a   1.000
_cell.length_b   1.000
_cell.length_c   1.000
_cell.angle_alpha   90.00
_cell.angle_beta   90.00
_cell.angle_gamma   90.00
#
_symmetry.space_group_name_H-M   'P 1'
#
loop_
_entity.id
_entity.type
_entity.pdbx_description
1 polymer ?
#
loop_
_entity_poly.entity_id
_entity_poly.type
_entity_poly.pdbx_seq_one_letter_code
_entity_poly.pdbx_strand_id
1 'polypeptide(L)'
;MNPELKTIFKNSWNFVWHHPFLWLFGFFAAFFTNNEIHLIIANFQRINKWVDQLIIFKSLQIQFQNLLNTFTPLQFLNIKTNYHLIFAIIIALLFFYLSFLSQISIILSVKNRHFKKILSLNKIWKKSKKFLWPIVGIYLIIFLLIYSFLFLLGLSFFYQVSIPFIVYVLLFIILGFLVSFISRFAICFIVLEKKKFFNAIKMGSIFFFKNWLATIKISIYFCLITILIGLGLFLVSIGTAVPFLILVDLFLRLNFVVGFWLILIFWTILILVFFLLSSSIFSAWQFSVWTSFFVQHHNSSEKKLEKM
;
A
#
# COMPACT_ATOMS: atom_id res chain seq x y z
N MET A 1 -17.99 5.00 17.96
CA MET A 1 -17.78 3.81 17.09
C MET A 1 -18.85 2.77 17.39
N ASN A 2 -19.48 2.16 16.38
CA ASN A 2 -20.39 1.03 16.62
C ASN A 2 -19.65 -0.07 17.42
N PRO A 3 -20.32 -0.74 18.37
CA PRO A 3 -19.68 -1.74 19.24
C PRO A 3 -19.02 -2.86 18.43
N GLU A 4 -19.64 -3.27 17.32
CA GLU A 4 -19.10 -4.27 16.40
C GLU A 4 -17.74 -3.87 15.81
N LEU A 5 -17.62 -2.65 15.26
CA LEU A 5 -16.34 -2.17 14.72
C LEU A 5 -15.26 -2.09 15.81
N LYS A 6 -15.62 -1.70 17.04
CA LYS A 6 -14.70 -1.68 18.18
C LYS A 6 -14.14 -3.07 18.48
N THR A 7 -14.97 -4.09 18.43
CA THR A 7 -14.50 -5.47 18.60
C THR A 7 -13.59 -5.90 17.46
N ILE A 8 -13.90 -5.56 16.20
CA ILE A 8 -13.04 -5.89 15.06
C ILE A 8 -11.64 -5.28 15.23
N PHE A 9 -11.56 -3.96 15.48
CA PHE A 9 -10.29 -3.24 15.62
C PHE A 9 -9.44 -3.81 16.76
N LYS A 10 -10.04 -4.00 17.95
CA LYS A 10 -9.36 -4.56 19.12
C LYS A 10 -8.90 -6.00 18.88
N ASN A 11 -9.77 -6.83 18.31
CA ASN A 11 -9.45 -8.23 18.06
C ASN A 11 -8.36 -8.39 17.01
N SER A 12 -8.39 -7.59 15.94
CA SER A 12 -7.33 -7.59 14.92
C SER A 12 -6.01 -7.06 15.46
N TRP A 13 -6.03 -6.06 16.36
CA TRP A 13 -4.82 -5.54 17.00
C TRP A 13 -4.17 -6.61 17.88
N ASN A 14 -4.96 -7.21 18.78
CA ASN A 14 -4.48 -8.29 19.64
C ASN A 14 -3.92 -9.45 18.82
N PHE A 15 -4.54 -9.79 17.69
CA PHE A 15 -4.04 -10.84 16.80
C PHE A 15 -2.67 -10.54 16.21
N VAL A 16 -2.49 -9.34 15.66
CA VAL A 16 -1.20 -8.95 15.09
C VAL A 16 -0.12 -8.87 16.16
N TRP A 17 -0.44 -8.38 17.36
CA TRP A 17 0.52 -8.27 18.45
C TRP A 17 1.02 -9.63 18.96
N HIS A 18 0.13 -10.62 19.09
CA HIS A 18 0.50 -11.96 19.59
C HIS A 18 1.17 -12.85 18.53
N HIS A 19 1.27 -12.38 17.28
CA HIS A 19 1.85 -13.15 16.17
C HIS A 19 2.89 -12.32 15.41
N PRO A 20 4.13 -12.17 15.96
CA PRO A 20 5.17 -11.32 15.38
C PRO A 20 5.56 -11.66 13.94
N PHE A 21 5.36 -12.90 13.49
CA PHE A 21 5.58 -13.26 12.09
C PHE A 21 4.67 -12.47 11.12
N LEU A 22 3.51 -12.01 11.58
CA LEU A 22 2.63 -11.13 10.80
C LEU A 22 3.25 -9.76 10.59
N TRP A 23 4.21 -9.32 11.42
CA TRP A 23 4.93 -8.06 11.22
C TRP A 23 5.82 -8.18 9.99
N LEU A 24 6.59 -9.26 9.86
CA LEU A 24 7.37 -9.50 8.65
C LEU A 24 6.50 -9.49 7.39
N PHE A 25 5.32 -10.11 7.45
CA PHE A 25 4.35 -9.99 6.37
C PHE A 25 3.90 -8.53 6.19
N GLY A 26 3.46 -7.86 7.24
CA GLY A 26 3.06 -6.46 7.21
C GLY A 26 4.10 -5.53 6.56
N PHE A 27 5.40 -5.78 6.80
CA PHE A 27 6.51 -5.07 6.16
C PHE A 27 6.46 -5.21 4.64
N PHE A 28 6.44 -6.43 4.11
CA PHE A 28 6.34 -6.66 2.66
C PHE A 28 5.02 -6.15 2.07
N ALA A 29 3.92 -6.30 2.81
CA ALA A 29 2.62 -5.82 2.37
C ALA A 29 2.58 -4.29 2.29
N ALA A 30 3.26 -3.57 3.20
CA ALA A 30 3.27 -2.12 3.25
C ALA A 30 3.77 -1.46 1.95
N PHE A 31 4.73 -2.10 1.25
CA PHE A 31 5.28 -1.59 -0.02
C PHE A 31 4.25 -1.42 -1.13
N PHE A 32 3.12 -2.14 -1.09
CA PHE A 32 2.12 -2.11 -2.16
C PHE A 32 0.74 -1.63 -1.69
N THR A 33 0.49 -1.64 -0.38
CA THR A 33 -0.85 -1.39 0.19
C THR A 33 -1.14 0.10 0.33
N ASN A 34 -0.11 0.94 0.42
CA ASN A 34 -0.26 2.39 0.60
C ASN A 34 -0.45 3.16 -0.72
N ASN A 35 -0.87 2.49 -1.79
CA ASN A 35 -1.11 3.12 -3.09
C ASN A 35 -2.16 4.25 -3.01
N GLU A 36 -3.12 4.23 -2.08
CA GLU A 36 -4.11 5.32 -1.96
C GLU A 36 -3.43 6.66 -1.60
N ILE A 37 -2.56 6.66 -0.59
CA ILE A 37 -1.88 7.87 -0.11
C ILE A 37 -0.68 8.19 -1.01
N HIS A 38 0.04 7.19 -1.50
CA HIS A 38 1.15 7.41 -2.42
C HIS A 38 0.65 7.92 -3.79
N LEU A 39 -0.50 7.47 -4.29
CA LEU A 39 -1.11 8.04 -5.49
C LEU A 39 -1.53 9.47 -5.22
N ILE A 40 -2.19 9.78 -4.10
CA ILE A 40 -2.59 11.16 -3.80
C ILE A 40 -1.35 12.07 -3.63
N ILE A 41 -0.35 11.68 -2.84
CA ILE A 41 0.84 12.52 -2.57
C ILE A 41 1.75 12.61 -3.80
N ALA A 42 2.06 11.49 -4.46
CA ALA A 42 2.88 11.51 -5.67
C ALA A 42 2.15 12.21 -6.81
N ASN A 43 0.81 12.09 -6.89
CA ASN A 43 0.04 12.85 -7.86
C ASN A 43 -0.15 14.30 -7.44
N PHE A 44 -0.14 14.68 -6.16
CA PHE A 44 -0.19 16.10 -5.75
C PHE A 44 1.14 16.79 -6.03
N GLN A 45 2.27 16.12 -5.75
CA GLN A 45 3.60 16.59 -6.13
C GLN A 45 3.80 16.60 -7.65
N ARG A 46 3.24 15.60 -8.36
CA ARG A 46 3.19 15.62 -9.82
C ARG A 46 2.24 16.68 -10.32
N ILE A 47 1.06 16.90 -9.76
CA ILE A 47 0.11 17.94 -10.19
C ILE A 47 0.71 19.33 -9.96
N ASN A 48 1.35 19.60 -8.83
CA ASN A 48 2.10 20.85 -8.62
C ASN A 48 3.20 21.01 -9.67
N LYS A 49 3.98 19.94 -9.91
CA LYS A 49 4.97 19.94 -10.99
C LYS A 49 4.33 20.05 -12.37
N TRP A 50 3.14 19.50 -12.61
CA TRP A 50 2.42 19.49 -13.89
C TRP A 50 1.77 20.85 -14.15
N VAL A 51 1.34 21.57 -13.12
CA VAL A 51 0.88 22.96 -13.21
C VAL A 51 2.07 23.87 -13.54
N ASP A 52 3.22 23.68 -12.88
CA ASP A 52 4.47 24.33 -13.27
C ASP A 52 4.98 23.87 -14.66
N GLN A 53 4.60 22.65 -15.07
CA GLN A 53 4.98 22.00 -16.33
C GLN A 53 3.94 22.10 -17.46
N LEU A 54 2.86 22.85 -17.32
CA LEU A 54 1.98 23.16 -18.46
C LEU A 54 2.69 24.10 -19.46
N ILE A 55 3.78 24.76 -19.05
CA ILE A 55 4.77 25.42 -19.93
C ILE A 55 5.79 24.41 -20.54
N ILE A 56 5.84 23.18 -20.00
CA ILE A 56 6.84 22.11 -20.25
C ILE A 56 6.30 20.95 -21.08
N PHE A 57 5.09 20.98 -21.65
CA PHE A 57 4.71 19.96 -22.65
C PHE A 57 5.72 19.87 -23.81
N LYS A 58 6.40 20.99 -24.13
CA LYS A 58 7.53 21.03 -25.07
C LYS A 58 8.79 20.30 -24.55
N SER A 59 9.07 20.36 -23.25
CA SER A 59 10.23 19.68 -22.66
C SER A 59 9.96 18.26 -22.15
N LEU A 60 8.70 17.87 -21.93
CA LEU A 60 8.30 16.46 -21.79
C LEU A 60 8.40 15.75 -23.13
N GLN A 61 8.03 16.37 -24.24
CA GLN A 61 8.30 15.80 -25.57
C GLN A 61 9.80 15.61 -25.79
N ILE A 62 10.63 16.62 -25.47
CA ILE A 62 12.10 16.53 -25.59
C ILE A 62 12.69 15.52 -24.60
N GLN A 63 12.24 15.45 -23.35
CA GLN A 63 12.71 14.49 -22.37
C GLN A 63 12.22 13.07 -22.67
N PHE A 64 11.03 12.90 -23.24
CA PHE A 64 10.52 11.61 -23.68
C PHE A 64 11.20 11.18 -24.98
N GLN A 65 11.54 12.10 -25.89
CA GLN A 65 12.42 11.82 -27.03
C GLN A 65 13.84 11.50 -26.55
N ASN A 66 14.38 12.20 -25.55
CA ASN A 66 15.69 11.89 -24.99
C ASN A 66 15.67 10.58 -24.20
N LEU A 67 14.56 10.24 -23.54
CA LEU A 67 14.33 8.91 -22.98
C LEU A 67 14.31 7.91 -24.13
N LEU A 68 13.45 8.04 -25.14
CA LEU A 68 13.38 7.13 -26.27
C LEU A 68 14.70 7.01 -27.05
N ASN A 69 15.50 8.07 -27.12
CA ASN A 69 16.82 8.12 -27.75
C ASN A 69 17.92 7.51 -26.85
N THR A 70 17.77 7.56 -25.52
CA THR A 70 18.61 6.80 -24.57
C THR A 70 18.13 5.36 -24.40
N PHE A 71 16.86 5.08 -24.69
CA PHE A 71 16.23 3.78 -24.93
C PHE A 71 16.43 3.33 -26.38
N THR A 72 17.60 3.63 -26.97
CA THR A 72 18.04 2.78 -28.09
C THR A 72 18.20 1.36 -27.53
N PRO A 73 17.47 0.35 -28.06
CA PRO A 73 17.45 -1.00 -27.48
C PRO A 73 18.83 -1.66 -27.43
N LEU A 74 19.80 -1.11 -28.15
CA LEU A 74 21.19 -1.56 -28.20
C LEU A 74 22.05 -1.14 -27.00
N GLN A 75 21.75 -0.01 -26.32
CA GLN A 75 22.52 0.40 -25.13
C GLN A 75 22.07 -0.32 -23.86
N PHE A 76 20.79 -0.72 -23.77
CA PHE A 76 20.26 -1.49 -22.65
C PHE A 76 20.83 -2.92 -22.55
N LEU A 77 21.24 -3.49 -23.68
CA LEU A 77 21.79 -4.84 -23.78
C LEU A 77 23.29 -4.91 -23.48
N ASN A 78 23.97 -3.78 -23.21
CA ASN A 78 25.36 -3.83 -22.79
C ASN A 78 25.45 -4.29 -21.31
N ILE A 79 25.51 -5.61 -21.13
CA ILE A 79 25.51 -6.31 -19.83
C ILE A 79 26.59 -5.75 -18.89
N LYS A 80 27.72 -5.28 -19.43
CA LYS A 80 28.83 -4.72 -18.64
C LYS A 80 28.50 -3.38 -17.98
N THR A 81 27.62 -2.55 -18.56
CA THR A 81 27.28 -1.22 -18.00
C THR A 81 25.97 -1.24 -17.19
N ASN A 82 25.09 -2.22 -17.41
CA ASN A 82 23.73 -2.20 -16.87
C ASN A 82 23.42 -3.25 -15.78
N TYR A 83 24.44 -3.92 -15.23
CA TYR A 83 24.24 -4.93 -14.19
C TYR A 83 23.53 -4.37 -12.94
N HIS A 84 23.77 -3.11 -12.57
CA HIS A 84 23.05 -2.45 -11.47
C HIS A 84 21.55 -2.31 -11.75
N LEU A 85 21.16 -1.99 -12.98
CA LEU A 85 19.76 -1.85 -13.38
C LEU A 85 19.06 -3.20 -13.40
N ILE A 86 19.70 -4.23 -13.96
CA ILE A 86 19.18 -5.61 -13.93
C ILE A 86 19.02 -6.08 -12.49
N PHE A 87 20.01 -5.85 -11.64
CA PHE A 87 19.96 -6.20 -10.22
C PHE A 87 18.81 -5.47 -9.49
N ALA A 88 18.63 -4.17 -9.75
CA ALA A 88 17.53 -3.39 -9.20
C ALA A 88 16.16 -3.92 -9.65
N ILE A 89 16.00 -4.31 -10.92
CA ILE A 89 14.77 -4.92 -11.44
C ILE A 89 14.48 -6.25 -10.75
N ILE A 90 15.50 -7.11 -10.58
CA ILE A 90 15.36 -8.40 -9.89
C ILE A 90 14.91 -8.18 -8.43
N ILE A 91 15.53 -7.23 -7.72
CA ILE A 91 15.12 -6.87 -6.36
C ILE A 91 13.67 -6.35 -6.36
N ALA A 92 13.31 -5.46 -7.28
CA ALA A 92 11.95 -4.91 -7.35
C ALA A 92 10.91 -6.01 -7.60
N LEU A 93 11.17 -6.94 -8.52
CA LEU A 93 10.31 -8.09 -8.80
C LEU A 93 10.20 -9.03 -7.59
N LEU A 94 11.29 -9.25 -6.86
CA LEU A 94 11.29 -10.05 -5.63
C LEU A 94 10.42 -9.38 -4.55
N PHE A 95 10.58 -8.08 -4.32
CA PHE A 95 9.76 -7.34 -3.36
C PHE A 95 8.29 -7.31 -3.76
N PHE A 96 8.01 -7.13 -5.05
CA PHE A 96 6.65 -7.22 -5.60
C PHE A 96 6.02 -8.58 -5.31
N TYR A 97 6.74 -9.67 -5.63
CA TYR A 97 6.31 -11.04 -5.36
C TYR A 97 6.04 -11.29 -3.86
N LEU A 98 6.97 -10.86 -2.99
CA LEU A 98 6.85 -11.01 -1.54
C LEU A 98 5.69 -10.19 -0.96
N SER A 99 5.41 -9.02 -1.52
CA SER A 99 4.30 -8.16 -1.10
C SER A 99 2.96 -8.86 -1.27
N PHE A 100 2.65 -9.42 -2.45
CA PHE A 100 1.39 -10.15 -2.64
C PHE A 100 1.29 -11.40 -1.80
N LEU A 101 2.38 -12.19 -1.72
CA LEU A 101 2.39 -13.38 -0.87
C LEU A 101 2.10 -13.04 0.58
N SER A 102 2.64 -11.93 1.06
CA SER A 102 2.42 -11.44 2.39
C SER A 102 0.94 -11.07 2.62
N GLN A 103 0.33 -10.27 1.74
CA GLN A 103 -1.07 -9.87 1.85
C GLN A 103 -1.99 -11.10 1.94
N ILE A 104 -1.77 -12.08 1.05
CA ILE A 104 -2.53 -13.35 1.05
C ILE A 104 -2.32 -14.11 2.36
N SER A 105 -1.08 -14.14 2.86
CA SER A 105 -0.72 -14.84 4.09
C SER A 105 -1.39 -14.25 5.32
N ILE A 106 -1.50 -12.92 5.40
CA ILE A 106 -2.25 -12.23 6.47
C ILE A 106 -3.74 -12.58 6.39
N ILE A 107 -4.34 -12.49 5.20
CA ILE A 107 -5.76 -12.82 4.97
C ILE A 107 -6.06 -14.28 5.37
N LEU A 108 -5.22 -15.23 4.94
CA LEU A 108 -5.35 -16.63 5.33
C LEU A 108 -5.17 -16.83 6.84
N SER A 109 -4.25 -16.12 7.48
CA SER A 109 -4.01 -16.23 8.92
C SER A 109 -5.25 -15.80 9.72
N VAL A 110 -5.90 -14.71 9.33
CA VAL A 110 -7.14 -14.22 9.95
C VAL A 110 -8.27 -15.24 9.79
N LYS A 111 -8.41 -15.87 8.61
CA LYS A 111 -9.41 -16.94 8.39
C LYS A 111 -9.22 -18.09 9.38
N ASN A 112 -7.99 -18.58 9.55
CA ASN A 112 -7.75 -19.76 10.38
C ASN A 112 -7.87 -19.49 11.88
N ARG A 113 -7.71 -18.23 12.31
CA ARG A 113 -8.02 -17.82 13.69
C ARG A 113 -9.47 -18.12 14.07
N HIS A 114 -10.42 -17.81 13.17
CA HIS A 114 -11.83 -18.14 13.39
C HIS A 114 -12.07 -19.65 13.57
N PHE A 115 -11.17 -20.49 13.03
CA PHE A 115 -11.23 -21.95 13.16
C PHE A 115 -10.27 -22.53 14.23
N LYS A 116 -9.65 -21.68 15.08
CA LYS A 116 -8.68 -22.07 16.13
C LYS A 116 -7.50 -22.94 15.65
N LYS A 117 -7.14 -22.89 14.36
CA LYS A 117 -6.02 -23.67 13.80
C LYS A 117 -4.83 -22.76 13.55
N ILE A 118 -3.77 -22.92 14.34
CA ILE A 118 -2.48 -22.26 14.07
C ILE A 118 -1.85 -23.00 12.89
N LEU A 119 -1.84 -22.38 11.70
CA LEU A 119 -1.10 -22.94 10.58
C LEU A 119 0.38 -22.58 10.72
N SER A 120 1.25 -23.57 10.58
CA SER A 120 2.70 -23.34 10.40
C SER A 120 2.95 -22.43 9.19
N LEU A 121 3.95 -21.54 9.27
CA LEU A 121 4.36 -20.63 8.21
C LEU A 121 4.49 -21.31 6.84
N ASN A 122 5.12 -22.48 6.79
CA ASN A 122 5.30 -23.25 5.55
C ASN A 122 3.98 -23.64 4.87
N LYS A 123 2.95 -23.96 5.66
CA LYS A 123 1.61 -24.29 5.14
C LYS A 123 0.90 -23.04 4.62
N ILE A 124 1.05 -21.90 5.30
CA ILE A 124 0.47 -20.62 4.86
C ILE A 124 1.12 -20.23 3.53
N TRP A 125 2.46 -20.22 3.47
CA TRP A 125 3.21 -19.86 2.27
C TRP A 125 2.84 -20.72 1.05
N LYS A 126 2.79 -22.05 1.21
CA LYS A 126 2.37 -22.96 0.13
C LYS A 126 0.94 -22.69 -0.34
N LYS A 127 0.02 -22.33 0.56
CA LYS A 127 -1.35 -21.96 0.20
C LYS A 127 -1.39 -20.61 -0.51
N SER A 128 -0.61 -19.62 -0.06
CA SER A 128 -0.60 -18.27 -0.61
C SER A 128 -0.20 -18.24 -2.09
N LYS A 129 0.77 -19.07 -2.50
CA LYS A 129 1.21 -19.17 -3.91
C LYS A 129 0.07 -19.44 -4.90
N LYS A 130 -0.97 -20.18 -4.49
CA LYS A 130 -2.11 -20.53 -5.37
C LYS A 130 -2.97 -19.33 -5.75
N PHE A 131 -2.94 -18.25 -4.96
CA PHE A 131 -3.79 -17.07 -5.15
C PHE A 131 -3.02 -15.87 -5.72
N LEU A 132 -1.71 -15.99 -5.95
CA LEU A 132 -0.87 -14.88 -6.36
C LEU A 132 -1.30 -14.28 -7.71
N TRP A 133 -1.42 -15.11 -8.74
CA TRP A 133 -1.75 -14.64 -10.09
C TRP A 133 -3.12 -13.96 -10.18
N PRO A 134 -4.20 -14.51 -9.61
CA PRO A 134 -5.48 -13.81 -9.59
C PRO A 134 -5.42 -12.44 -8.90
N ILE A 135 -4.61 -12.29 -7.84
CA ILE A 135 -4.48 -11.02 -7.12
C ILE A 135 -3.65 -10.02 -7.91
N VAL A 136 -2.54 -10.45 -8.51
CA VAL A 136 -1.76 -9.61 -9.43
C VAL A 136 -2.66 -9.11 -10.57
N GLY A 137 -3.52 -9.97 -11.11
CA GLY A 137 -4.51 -9.59 -12.12
C GLY A 137 -5.48 -8.50 -11.62
N ILE A 138 -5.89 -8.53 -10.35
CA ILE A 138 -6.83 -7.54 -9.80
C ILE A 138 -6.15 -6.18 -9.83
N TYR A 139 -4.91 -6.12 -9.33
CA TYR A 139 -4.14 -4.90 -9.30
C TYR A 139 -3.75 -4.39 -10.69
N LEU A 140 -3.50 -5.28 -11.64
CA LEU A 140 -3.26 -4.90 -13.03
C LEU A 140 -4.50 -4.23 -13.65
N ILE A 141 -5.70 -4.77 -13.43
CA ILE A 141 -6.94 -4.13 -13.92
C ILE A 141 -7.17 -2.78 -13.25
N ILE A 142 -6.95 -2.69 -11.95
CA ILE A 142 -7.09 -1.43 -11.21
C ILE A 142 -6.13 -0.38 -11.73
N PHE A 143 -4.88 -0.78 -11.96
CA PHE A 143 -3.86 0.06 -12.55
C PHE A 143 -4.31 0.54 -13.93
N LEU A 144 -4.75 -0.36 -14.82
CA LEU A 144 -5.27 0.00 -16.14
C LEU A 144 -6.46 0.96 -16.06
N LEU A 145 -7.40 0.75 -15.13
CA LEU A 145 -8.56 1.64 -14.95
C LEU A 145 -8.15 3.04 -14.49
N ILE A 146 -7.27 3.14 -13.50
CA ILE A 146 -6.77 4.42 -12.96
C ILE A 146 -5.99 5.17 -14.04
N TYR A 147 -5.10 4.49 -14.77
CA TYR A 147 -4.29 5.11 -15.82
C TYR A 147 -5.10 5.46 -17.07
N SER A 148 -6.08 4.64 -17.44
CA SER A 148 -7.03 4.96 -18.52
C SER A 148 -7.83 6.21 -18.17
N PHE A 149 -8.29 6.35 -16.92
CA PHE A 149 -8.98 7.54 -16.47
C PHE A 149 -8.05 8.77 -16.48
N LEU A 150 -6.82 8.67 -15.98
CA LEU A 150 -5.83 9.76 -16.03
C LEU A 150 -5.49 10.16 -17.49
N PHE A 151 -5.43 9.19 -18.40
CA PHE A 151 -5.21 9.45 -19.82
C PHE A 151 -6.38 10.23 -20.43
N LEU A 152 -7.63 9.81 -20.14
CA LEU A 152 -8.83 10.54 -20.58
C LEU A 152 -8.86 11.97 -20.02
N LEU A 153 -8.49 12.15 -18.75
CA LEU A 153 -8.34 13.48 -18.15
C LEU A 153 -7.32 14.33 -18.92
N GLY A 154 -6.16 13.76 -19.23
CA GLY A 154 -5.11 14.45 -20.01
C GLY A 154 -5.60 14.88 -21.39
N LEU A 155 -6.38 14.04 -22.08
CA LEU A 155 -7.01 14.40 -23.36
C LEU A 155 -8.00 15.56 -23.20
N SER A 156 -8.82 15.58 -22.15
CA SER A 156 -9.78 16.66 -21.93
C SER A 156 -9.10 18.03 -21.76
N PHE A 157 -7.93 18.10 -21.12
CA PHE A 157 -7.13 19.33 -21.04
C PHE A 157 -6.58 19.75 -22.40
N PHE A 158 -6.16 18.80 -23.23
CA PHE A 158 -5.63 19.08 -24.56
C PHE A 158 -6.70 19.69 -25.49
N TYR A 159 -7.94 19.20 -25.42
CA TYR A 159 -9.06 19.67 -26.24
C TYR A 159 -9.83 20.86 -25.64
N GLN A 160 -9.31 21.50 -24.58
CA GLN A 160 -9.92 22.67 -23.93
C GLN A 160 -11.40 22.46 -23.53
N VAL A 161 -11.75 21.24 -23.10
CA VAL A 161 -13.11 20.94 -22.63
C VAL A 161 -13.38 21.77 -21.36
N SER A 162 -14.52 22.48 -21.33
CA SER A 162 -14.88 23.49 -20.34
C SER A 162 -15.20 22.96 -18.93
N ILE A 163 -14.80 21.72 -18.59
CA ILE A 163 -15.06 21.14 -17.28
C ILE A 163 -14.02 21.70 -16.29
N PRO A 164 -14.45 22.29 -15.15
CA PRO A 164 -13.52 22.81 -14.16
C PRO A 164 -12.57 21.72 -13.64
N PHE A 165 -11.27 22.02 -13.54
CA PHE A 165 -10.23 21.11 -13.03
C PHE A 165 -10.62 20.43 -11.71
N ILE A 166 -11.27 21.16 -10.81
CA ILE A 166 -11.72 20.66 -9.50
C ILE A 166 -12.70 19.48 -9.63
N VAL A 167 -13.57 19.48 -10.64
CA VAL A 167 -14.53 18.39 -10.88
C VAL A 167 -13.80 17.10 -11.24
N TYR A 168 -12.76 17.19 -12.08
CA TYR A 168 -11.94 16.04 -12.45
C TYR A 168 -11.16 15.46 -11.27
N VAL A 169 -10.59 16.31 -10.43
CA VAL A 169 -9.90 15.88 -9.21
C VAL A 169 -10.87 15.14 -8.27
N LEU A 170 -12.07 15.68 -8.07
CA LEU A 170 -13.10 15.03 -7.25
C LEU A 170 -13.52 13.67 -7.83
N LEU A 171 -13.77 13.59 -9.14
CA LEU A 171 -14.10 12.32 -9.81
C LEU A 171 -12.95 11.31 -9.69
N PHE A 172 -11.70 11.75 -9.84
CA PHE A 172 -10.53 10.89 -9.67
C PHE A 172 -10.44 10.32 -8.25
N ILE A 173 -10.65 11.15 -7.24
CA ILE A 173 -10.62 10.74 -5.82
C ILE A 173 -11.72 9.71 -5.56
N ILE A 174 -12.95 9.97 -6.02
CA ILE A 174 -14.08 9.06 -5.86
C ILE A 174 -13.80 7.72 -6.54
N LEU A 175 -13.32 7.75 -7.80
CA LEU A 175 -12.98 6.54 -8.55
C LEU A 175 -11.87 5.75 -7.85
N GLY A 176 -10.81 6.42 -7.39
CA GLY A 176 -9.71 5.81 -6.66
C GLY A 176 -10.18 5.08 -5.39
N PHE A 177 -11.06 5.71 -4.60
CA PHE A 177 -11.65 5.08 -3.43
C PHE A 177 -12.52 3.87 -3.79
N LEU A 178 -13.42 4.00 -4.76
CA LEU A 178 -14.28 2.90 -5.21
C LEU A 178 -13.45 1.70 -5.65
N VAL A 179 -12.52 1.92 -6.57
CA VAL A 179 -11.68 0.87 -7.14
C VAL A 179 -10.82 0.22 -6.06
N SER A 180 -10.26 1.00 -5.13
CA SER A 180 -9.48 0.46 -4.01
C SER A 180 -10.31 -0.40 -3.06
N PHE A 181 -11.50 0.04 -2.63
CA PHE A 181 -12.34 -0.79 -1.75
C PHE A 181 -12.84 -2.07 -2.44
N ILE A 182 -13.27 -1.97 -3.69
CA ILE A 182 -13.69 -3.12 -4.49
C ILE A 182 -12.54 -4.13 -4.59
N SER A 183 -11.31 -3.66 -4.80
CA SER A 183 -10.13 -4.53 -4.86
C SER A 183 -9.89 -5.31 -3.57
N ARG A 184 -9.96 -4.65 -2.41
CA ARG A 184 -9.73 -5.28 -1.11
C ARG A 184 -10.73 -6.41 -0.86
N PHE A 185 -12.00 -6.19 -1.20
CA PHE A 185 -13.03 -7.22 -1.06
C PHE A 185 -12.94 -8.32 -2.13
N ALA A 186 -12.59 -7.98 -3.36
CA ALA A 186 -12.36 -8.97 -4.41
C ALA A 186 -11.21 -9.92 -4.03
N ILE A 187 -10.12 -9.40 -3.46
CA ILE A 187 -9.02 -10.22 -2.93
C ILE A 187 -9.53 -11.15 -1.82
N CYS A 188 -10.38 -10.66 -0.91
CA CYS A 188 -11.00 -11.51 0.12
C CYS A 188 -11.84 -12.65 -0.49
N PHE A 189 -12.66 -12.38 -1.51
CA PHE A 189 -13.43 -13.42 -2.21
C PHE A 189 -12.54 -14.43 -2.95
N ILE A 190 -11.40 -14.02 -3.51
CA ILE A 190 -10.44 -14.94 -4.14
C ILE A 190 -9.81 -15.85 -3.08
N VAL A 191 -9.29 -15.26 -2.00
CA VAL A 191 -8.48 -16.00 -1.02
C VAL A 191 -9.35 -16.86 -0.10
N LEU A 192 -10.46 -16.30 0.39
CA LEU A 192 -11.32 -16.94 1.38
C LEU A 192 -12.32 -17.88 0.72
N GLU A 193 -12.99 -17.42 -0.34
CA GLU A 193 -14.08 -18.14 -1.02
C GLU A 193 -13.67 -18.84 -2.31
N LYS A 194 -12.39 -18.75 -2.70
CA LYS A 194 -11.84 -19.38 -3.92
C LYS A 194 -12.62 -19.02 -5.18
N LYS A 195 -13.26 -17.83 -5.23
CA LYS A 195 -14.01 -17.39 -6.40
C LYS A 195 -13.06 -17.12 -7.56
N LYS A 196 -13.53 -17.37 -8.79
CA LYS A 196 -12.83 -16.98 -10.02
C LYS A 196 -12.67 -15.46 -10.10
N PHE A 197 -11.66 -15.02 -10.81
CA PHE A 197 -11.25 -13.62 -10.96
C PHE A 197 -12.42 -12.61 -11.17
N PHE A 198 -13.16 -12.73 -12.28
CA PHE A 198 -14.26 -11.80 -12.58
C PHE A 198 -15.42 -11.88 -11.58
N ASN A 199 -15.74 -13.09 -11.12
CA ASN A 199 -16.77 -13.30 -10.11
C ASN A 199 -16.39 -12.66 -8.77
N ALA A 200 -15.10 -12.67 -8.42
CA ALA A 200 -14.61 -12.03 -7.21
C ALA A 200 -14.71 -10.50 -7.29
N ILE A 201 -14.43 -9.88 -8.44
CA ILE A 201 -14.63 -8.44 -8.65
C ILE A 201 -16.12 -8.09 -8.55
N LYS A 202 -16.99 -8.85 -9.22
CA LYS A 202 -18.45 -8.66 -9.16
C LYS A 202 -18.97 -8.77 -7.73
N MET A 203 -18.60 -9.84 -7.02
CA MET A 203 -18.99 -10.06 -5.62
C MET A 203 -18.40 -8.99 -4.69
N GLY A 204 -17.14 -8.59 -4.91
CA GLY A 204 -16.47 -7.52 -4.17
C GLY A 204 -17.18 -6.17 -4.31
N SER A 205 -17.63 -5.85 -5.54
CA SER A 205 -18.42 -4.66 -5.82
C SER A 205 -19.78 -4.69 -5.12
N ILE A 206 -20.52 -5.79 -5.24
CA ILE A 206 -21.81 -5.98 -4.55
C ILE A 206 -21.63 -5.85 -3.03
N PHE A 207 -20.59 -6.48 -2.48
CA PHE A 207 -20.28 -6.42 -1.06
C PHE A 207 -19.94 -5.00 -0.60
N PHE A 208 -19.15 -4.26 -1.38
CA PHE A 208 -18.82 -2.87 -1.10
C PHE A 208 -20.08 -2.01 -1.09
N PHE A 209 -20.89 -2.02 -2.15
CA PHE A 209 -22.10 -1.19 -2.23
C PHE A 209 -23.14 -1.55 -1.18
N LYS A 210 -23.22 -2.82 -0.75
CA LYS A 210 -24.08 -3.23 0.36
C LYS A 210 -23.60 -2.67 1.72
N ASN A 211 -22.30 -2.48 1.90
CA ASN A 211 -21.67 -2.10 3.18
C ASN A 211 -20.84 -0.80 3.07
N TRP A 212 -21.18 0.09 2.15
CA TRP A 212 -20.34 1.23 1.78
C TRP A 212 -20.13 2.18 2.96
N LEU A 213 -21.18 2.45 3.74
CA LEU A 213 -21.14 3.34 4.90
C LEU A 213 -20.22 2.79 6.01
N ALA A 214 -20.28 1.48 6.27
CA ALA A 214 -19.38 0.83 7.23
C ALA A 214 -17.93 0.84 6.74
N THR A 215 -17.71 0.61 5.44
CA THR A 215 -16.39 0.68 4.80
C THR A 215 -15.79 2.08 4.93
N ILE A 216 -16.55 3.14 4.63
CA ILE A 216 -16.10 4.53 4.80
C ILE A 216 -15.75 4.83 6.26
N LYS A 217 -16.58 4.40 7.22
CA LYS A 217 -16.27 4.58 8.65
C LYS A 217 -14.93 3.96 9.02
N ILE A 218 -14.68 2.71 8.62
CA ILE A 218 -13.40 2.01 8.86
C ILE A 218 -12.23 2.81 8.26
N SER A 219 -12.38 3.30 7.02
CA SER A 219 -11.35 4.09 6.34
C SER A 219 -11.07 5.42 7.02
N ILE A 220 -12.09 6.12 7.54
CA ILE A 220 -11.91 7.34 8.34
C ILE A 220 -11.11 7.02 9.61
N TYR A 221 -11.41 5.92 10.32
CA TYR A 221 -10.61 5.50 11.47
C TYR A 221 -9.16 5.20 11.09
N PHE A 222 -8.91 4.53 9.96
CA PHE A 222 -7.54 4.33 9.49
C PHE A 222 -6.84 5.62 9.14
N CYS A 223 -7.53 6.59 8.54
CA CYS A 223 -6.98 7.91 8.26
C CYS A 223 -6.54 8.60 9.57
N LEU A 224 -7.42 8.65 10.57
CA LEU A 224 -7.10 9.23 11.89
C LEU A 224 -5.92 8.53 12.56
N ILE A 225 -5.88 7.20 12.55
CA ILE A 225 -4.79 6.44 13.17
C ILE A 225 -3.49 6.63 12.38
N THR A 226 -3.54 6.73 11.05
CA THR A 226 -2.37 7.04 10.22
C THR A 226 -1.80 8.41 10.59
N ILE A 227 -2.65 9.42 10.76
CA ILE A 227 -2.24 10.76 11.19
C ILE A 227 -1.58 10.69 12.58
N LEU A 228 -2.19 9.99 13.53
CA LEU A 228 -1.63 9.84 14.88
C LEU A 228 -0.28 9.10 14.89
N ILE A 229 -0.13 8.03 14.10
CA ILE A 229 1.15 7.33 13.94
C ILE A 229 2.18 8.27 13.30
N GLY A 230 1.81 9.02 12.27
CA GLY A 230 2.69 10.00 11.61
C GLY A 230 3.18 11.09 12.57
N LEU A 231 2.27 11.66 13.37
CA LEU A 231 2.61 12.63 14.42
C LEU A 231 3.52 12.00 15.49
N GLY A 232 3.23 10.77 15.93
CA GLY A 232 4.06 10.05 16.88
C GLY A 232 5.49 9.81 16.34
N LEU A 233 5.61 9.36 15.10
CA LEU A 233 6.90 9.17 14.42
C LEU A 233 7.67 10.49 14.30
N PHE A 234 6.98 11.59 13.96
CA PHE A 234 7.57 12.92 13.89
C PHE A 234 8.10 13.39 15.25
N LEU A 235 7.31 13.24 16.32
CA LEU A 235 7.72 13.59 17.68
C LEU A 235 8.90 12.74 18.17
N VAL A 236 8.90 11.43 17.92
CA VAL A 236 10.04 10.55 18.25
C VAL A 236 11.29 10.95 17.46
N SER A 237 11.13 11.32 16.18
CA SER A 237 12.26 11.77 15.36
C SER A 237 12.88 13.06 15.90
N ILE A 238 12.06 14.05 16.28
CA ILE A 238 12.54 15.30 16.90
C ILE A 238 13.15 15.02 18.28
N GLY A 239 12.46 14.24 19.11
CA GLY A 239 12.90 13.94 20.48
C GLY A 239 14.23 13.17 20.50
N THR A 240 14.47 12.30 19.52
CA THR A 240 15.77 11.62 19.35
C THR A 240 16.79 12.49 18.63
N ALA A 241 16.40 13.41 17.75
CA ALA A 241 17.34 14.29 17.07
C ALA A 241 18.14 15.15 18.05
N VAL A 242 17.48 15.73 19.06
CA VAL A 242 18.12 16.64 20.04
C VAL A 242 19.36 16.04 20.74
N PRO A 243 19.27 14.89 21.44
CA PRO A 243 20.44 14.30 22.09
C PRO A 243 21.52 13.88 21.10
N PHE A 244 21.14 13.44 19.90
CA PHE A 244 22.08 13.07 18.85
C PHE A 244 22.81 14.28 18.25
N LEU A 245 22.14 15.42 18.10
CA LEU A 245 22.76 16.68 17.67
C LEU A 245 23.77 17.19 18.70
N ILE A 246 23.48 17.04 20.00
CA ILE A 246 24.43 17.39 21.07
C ILE A 246 25.68 16.49 20.98
N LEU A 247 25.51 15.18 20.79
CA LEU A 247 26.63 14.25 20.61
C LEU A 247 27.45 14.56 19.34
N VAL A 248 26.78 14.91 18.25
CA VAL A 248 27.41 15.34 17.00
C VAL A 248 28.25 16.60 17.22
N ASP A 249 27.71 17.63 17.88
CA ASP A 249 28.46 18.86 18.21
C ASP A 249 29.67 18.58 19.09
N LEU A 250 29.50 17.73 20.11
CA LEU A 250 30.58 17.32 21.01
C LEU A 250 31.72 16.61 20.24
N PHE A 251 31.40 15.67 19.34
CA PHE A 251 32.43 14.98 18.55
C PHE A 251 33.13 15.91 17.54
N LEU A 252 32.41 16.87 16.97
CA LEU A 252 33.02 17.90 16.11
C LEU A 252 34.00 18.77 16.91
N ARG A 253 33.65 19.20 18.13
CA ARG A 253 34.54 19.98 19.01
C ARG A 253 35.79 19.21 19.45
N LEU A 254 35.67 17.89 19.62
CA LEU A 254 36.79 17.01 19.96
C LEU A 254 37.62 16.59 18.74
N ASN A 255 37.29 17.06 17.53
CA ASN A 255 37.88 16.61 16.26
C ASN A 255 37.82 15.08 16.07
N PHE A 256 36.83 14.41 16.65
CA PHE A 256 36.68 12.96 16.58
C PHE A 256 35.77 12.55 15.42
N VAL A 257 36.30 12.62 14.19
CA VAL A 257 35.58 12.37 12.93
C VAL A 257 34.92 10.98 12.88
N VAL A 258 35.58 9.96 13.42
CA VAL A 258 35.02 8.59 13.44
C VAL A 258 33.77 8.52 14.32
N GLY A 259 33.78 9.16 15.50
CA GLY A 259 32.62 9.22 16.38
C GLY A 259 31.43 9.93 15.75
N PHE A 260 31.69 11.02 15.01
CA PHE A 260 30.67 11.74 14.24
C PHE A 260 29.94 10.83 13.23
N TRP A 261 30.66 10.07 12.41
CA TRP A 261 30.02 9.19 11.43
C TRP A 261 29.30 8.02 12.09
N LEU A 262 29.89 7.43 13.14
CA LEU A 262 29.25 6.33 13.88
C LEU A 262 27.92 6.76 14.51
N ILE A 263 27.88 7.93 15.15
CA ILE A 263 26.65 8.41 15.80
C ILE A 263 25.56 8.73 14.78
N LEU A 264 25.92 9.31 13.63
CA LEU A 264 24.99 9.63 12.54
C LEU A 264 24.42 8.36 11.91
N ILE A 265 25.27 7.37 11.60
CA ILE A 265 24.85 6.07 11.06
C ILE A 265 23.94 5.35 12.05
N PHE A 266 24.32 5.30 13.33
CA PHE A 266 23.53 4.66 14.37
C PHE A 266 22.14 5.30 14.51
N TRP A 267 22.07 6.64 14.56
CA TRP A 267 20.81 7.38 14.59
C TRP A 267 19.91 7.07 13.39
N THR A 268 20.50 7.08 12.20
CA THR A 268 19.79 6.82 10.94
C THR A 268 19.21 5.41 10.91
N ILE A 269 20.00 4.41 11.33
CA ILE A 269 19.55 3.02 11.43
C ILE A 269 18.43 2.89 12.46
N LEU A 270 18.54 3.55 13.62
CA LEU A 270 17.54 3.51 14.68
C LEU A 270 16.19 4.06 14.20
N ILE A 271 16.18 5.25 13.59
CA ILE A 271 14.97 5.85 13.02
C ILE A 271 14.39 4.96 11.92
N LEU A 272 15.23 4.45 11.03
CA LEU A 272 14.79 3.60 9.93
C LEU A 272 14.14 2.31 10.45
N VAL A 273 14.76 1.62 11.41
CA VAL A 273 14.20 0.40 12.02
C VAL A 273 12.87 0.71 12.70
N PHE A 274 12.79 1.80 13.46
CA PHE A 274 11.55 2.20 14.13
C PHE A 274 10.41 2.51 13.15
N PHE A 275 10.72 3.23 12.07
CA PHE A 275 9.77 3.54 11.00
C PHE A 275 9.28 2.26 10.30
N LEU A 276 10.21 1.37 9.92
CA LEU A 276 9.89 0.12 9.25
C LEU A 276 9.04 -0.80 10.13
N LEU A 277 9.35 -0.94 11.42
CA LEU A 277 8.56 -1.74 12.37
C LEU A 277 7.16 -1.17 12.56
N SER A 278 7.03 0.15 12.75
CA SER A 278 5.74 0.80 12.92
C SER A 278 4.85 0.63 11.69
N SER A 279 5.40 0.87 10.49
CA SER A 279 4.70 0.68 9.21
C SER A 279 4.30 -0.78 8.97
N SER A 280 5.21 -1.70 9.30
CA SER A 280 5.01 -3.14 9.23
C SER A 280 3.83 -3.62 10.09
N ILE A 281 3.83 -3.29 11.39
CA ILE A 281 2.76 -3.69 12.33
C ILE A 281 1.43 -3.08 11.89
N PHE A 282 1.44 -1.80 11.51
CA PHE A 282 0.25 -1.07 11.08
C PHE A 282 -0.38 -1.69 9.82
N SER A 283 0.43 -2.00 8.81
CA SER A 283 -0.01 -2.66 7.57
C SER A 283 -0.65 -4.03 7.87
N ALA A 284 0.01 -4.87 8.67
CA ALA A 284 -0.55 -6.16 9.09
C ALA A 284 -1.89 -6.02 9.80
N TRP A 285 -2.02 -5.00 10.64
CA TRP A 285 -3.24 -4.69 11.36
C TRP A 285 -4.37 -4.23 10.42
N GLN A 286 -4.09 -3.35 9.47
CA GLN A 286 -5.08 -2.90 8.48
C GLN A 286 -5.66 -4.08 7.67
N PHE A 287 -4.81 -4.95 7.13
CA PHE A 287 -5.28 -6.16 6.45
C PHE A 287 -6.10 -7.07 7.34
N SER A 288 -5.68 -7.21 8.61
CA SER A 288 -6.39 -8.03 9.57
C SER A 288 -7.79 -7.51 9.87
N VAL A 289 -7.95 -6.20 9.99
CA VAL A 289 -9.26 -5.54 10.20
C VAL A 289 -10.14 -5.68 8.98
N TRP A 290 -9.66 -5.40 7.77
CA TRP A 290 -10.44 -5.56 6.54
C TRP A 290 -10.93 -7.00 6.34
N THR A 291 -10.05 -7.96 6.58
CA THR A 291 -10.40 -9.38 6.48
C THR A 291 -11.41 -9.78 7.55
N SER A 292 -11.24 -9.32 8.78
CA SER A 292 -12.18 -9.62 9.88
C SER A 292 -13.56 -9.00 9.62
N PHE A 293 -13.59 -7.76 9.11
CA PHE A 293 -14.82 -7.09 8.69
C PHE A 293 -15.55 -7.87 7.59
N PHE A 294 -14.81 -8.32 6.58
CA PHE A 294 -15.34 -9.15 5.50
C PHE A 294 -15.94 -10.45 6.04
N VAL A 295 -15.19 -11.21 6.84
CA VAL A 295 -15.65 -12.50 7.39
C VAL A 295 -16.91 -12.34 8.24
N GLN A 296 -16.97 -11.32 9.10
CA GLN A 296 -18.11 -11.10 9.97
C GLN A 296 -19.38 -10.77 9.19
N HIS A 297 -19.31 -9.86 8.22
CA HIS A 297 -20.48 -9.41 7.47
C HIS A 297 -20.91 -10.43 6.41
N HIS A 298 -19.97 -11.14 5.79
CA HIS A 298 -20.29 -12.18 4.82
C HIS A 298 -21.03 -13.36 5.49
N ASN A 299 -20.50 -13.89 6.60
CA ASN A 299 -21.14 -14.99 7.33
C ASN A 299 -22.52 -14.60 7.88
N SER A 300 -22.71 -13.34 8.28
CA SER A 300 -24.01 -12.84 8.73
C SER A 300 -25.06 -12.81 7.62
N SER A 301 -24.62 -12.59 6.38
CA SER A 301 -25.52 -12.54 5.22
C SER A 301 -25.96 -13.93 4.75
N GLU A 302 -25.09 -14.94 4.82
CA GLU A 302 -25.45 -16.32 4.52
C GLU A 302 -26.44 -16.88 5.54
N LYS A 303 -26.18 -16.67 6.84
CA LYS A 303 -27.10 -17.11 7.91
C LYS A 303 -28.49 -16.48 7.86
N LYS A 304 -28.64 -15.31 7.25
CA LYS A 304 -29.96 -14.67 7.04
C LYS A 304 -30.70 -15.30 5.87
N LEU A 305 -30.00 -15.78 4.85
CA LEU A 305 -30.59 -16.46 3.69
C LEU A 305 -31.02 -17.90 4.02
N GLU A 306 -30.30 -18.59 4.92
CA GLU A 306 -30.70 -19.94 5.37
C GLU A 306 -31.94 -19.94 6.29
N LYS A 307 -32.37 -18.78 6.79
CA LYS A 307 -33.53 -18.63 7.68
C LYS A 307 -34.80 -18.12 6.98
N MET A 308 -34.72 -17.84 5.68
CA MET A 308 -35.84 -17.41 4.83
C MET A 308 -36.30 -18.58 3.98
#